data_AF-A0A916MLA9-F1
#
_entry.id   AF-A0A916MLA9-F1
#
_cell.length_a   1.000
_cell.length_b   1.000
_cell.length_c   1.000
_cell.angle_alpha   90.00
_cell.angle_beta   90.00
_cell.angle_gamma   90.00
#
_symmetry.space_group_name_H-M   'P 1'
#
loop_
_entity.id
_entity.type
_entity.pdbx_description
1 polymer ?
#
loop_
_entity_poly.entity_id
_entity_poly.type
_entity_poly.pdbx_seq_one_letter_code
_entity_poly.pdbx_strand_id
1 'polypeptide(L)'
;MLLWGLAAALASPAWGAGEAVRLTSWLAGEWNNHEQVWAQKAAVQPGKAVTDPIPHTHHLFVPVAMPQLGSQVFYVQQAAADRLDQPYRQRLYRFSETGENEVKLEIFGLPEEATWRDAQLTPERFTRLDPAQLKTFPGCEVLWRYRAEEASFEGGMKPDACIIQSARLGKKIIINDRLRLTENALWINDQAKDEAGQHVFGSRSDTPVKARKVRYYTGWVAINRGGKDAPRETPFSLRRDLLLHSEGKRLVLKLDDGSDTPYDLELAQLTYQRTTVPILKLALIDRASGKSLAYTWASTDSDRLGFNLGWAQVGLTRKTEQPAFGFLPPKL
;
A
#
# COMPACT_ATOMS: atom_id res chain seq x y z
N MET A 1 27.68 5.70 -35.97
CA MET A 1 27.81 6.30 -34.62
C MET A 1 26.45 6.19 -33.93
N LEU A 2 26.21 5.11 -33.19
CA LEU A 2 25.03 4.97 -32.34
C LEU A 2 25.49 5.13 -30.88
N LEU A 3 25.12 6.25 -30.27
CA LEU A 3 25.25 6.46 -28.83
C LEU A 3 24.16 5.65 -28.11
N TRP A 4 24.57 4.60 -27.42
CA TRP A 4 23.72 3.92 -26.45
C TRP A 4 23.70 4.76 -25.16
N GLY A 5 22.54 5.32 -24.84
CA GLY A 5 22.31 5.94 -23.54
C GLY A 5 22.28 4.87 -22.45
N LEU A 6 23.20 4.96 -21.49
CA LEU A 6 23.12 4.18 -20.26
C LEU A 6 21.90 4.65 -19.46
N ALA A 7 20.91 3.77 -19.32
CA ALA A 7 19.94 3.87 -18.24
C ALA A 7 20.68 3.62 -16.92
N ALA A 8 20.74 4.64 -16.07
CA ALA A 8 21.22 4.47 -14.70
C ALA A 8 20.23 3.59 -13.94
N ALA A 9 20.57 2.31 -13.76
CA ALA A 9 19.92 1.47 -12.77
C ALA A 9 20.17 2.10 -11.40
N LEU A 10 19.10 2.45 -10.68
CA LEU A 10 19.18 2.80 -9.27
C LEU A 10 19.72 1.57 -8.53
N ALA A 11 21.00 1.59 -8.18
CA ALA A 11 21.61 0.53 -7.40
C ALA A 11 20.98 0.54 -6.00
N SER A 12 20.19 -0.49 -5.69
CA SER A 12 19.80 -0.78 -4.31
C SER A 12 21.08 -0.91 -3.48
N PRO A 13 21.21 -0.23 -2.33
CA PRO A 13 22.40 -0.36 -1.50
C PRO A 13 22.56 -1.84 -1.09
N ALA A 14 23.78 -2.37 -1.10
CA ALA A 14 24.06 -3.69 -0.56
C ALA A 14 23.88 -3.63 0.96
N TRP A 15 22.80 -4.24 1.48
CA TRP A 15 22.52 -4.27 2.91
C TRP A 15 23.28 -5.45 3.54
N GLY A 16 24.07 -5.21 4.60
CA GLY A 16 24.84 -6.23 5.31
C GLY A 16 23.96 -7.26 6.05
N ALA A 17 24.58 -8.20 6.77
CA ALA A 17 23.83 -9.13 7.64
C ALA A 17 23.37 -8.40 8.93
N GLY A 18 22.09 -8.49 9.29
CA GLY A 18 21.53 -7.88 10.51
C GLY A 18 20.00 -7.95 10.56
N GLU A 19 19.41 -7.75 11.74
CA GLU A 19 17.95 -7.78 11.92
C GLU A 19 17.30 -6.55 11.29
N ALA A 20 17.96 -5.39 11.34
CA ALA A 20 17.51 -4.17 10.69
C ALA A 20 17.38 -4.38 9.18
N VAL A 21 18.33 -5.09 8.56
CA VAL A 21 18.31 -5.42 7.12
C VAL A 21 17.18 -6.39 6.77
N ARG A 22 16.95 -7.40 7.61
CA ARG A 22 15.80 -8.30 7.42
C ARG A 22 14.48 -7.55 7.57
N LEU A 23 14.33 -6.76 8.63
CA LEU A 23 13.12 -5.99 8.90
C LEU A 23 12.81 -5.03 7.75
N THR A 24 13.80 -4.26 7.33
CA THR A 24 13.64 -3.27 6.27
C THR A 24 13.37 -3.93 4.91
N SER A 25 13.95 -5.11 4.63
CA SER A 25 13.66 -5.81 3.37
C SER A 25 12.25 -6.39 3.35
N TRP A 26 11.71 -6.78 4.51
CA TRP A 26 10.32 -7.16 4.65
C TRP A 26 9.38 -5.97 4.60
N LEU A 27 9.72 -4.84 5.23
CA LEU A 27 8.87 -3.65 5.29
C LEU A 27 8.78 -2.93 3.94
N ALA A 28 9.87 -2.93 3.17
CA ALA A 28 9.91 -2.33 1.84
C ALA A 28 8.77 -2.91 0.98
N GLY A 29 7.83 -2.05 0.65
CA GLY A 29 6.66 -2.42 -0.14
C GLY A 29 5.55 -1.37 -0.11
N GLU A 30 4.56 -1.64 -0.95
CA GLU A 30 3.24 -1.01 -0.90
C GLU A 30 2.31 -1.95 -0.13
N TRP A 31 1.48 -1.40 0.75
CA TRP A 31 0.65 -2.17 1.67
C TRP A 31 -0.78 -1.64 1.69
N ASN A 32 -1.75 -2.53 1.65
CA ASN A 32 -3.17 -2.15 1.60
C ASN A 32 -4.02 -3.18 2.36
N ASN A 33 -5.00 -2.72 3.15
CA ASN A 33 -5.89 -3.59 3.93
C ASN A 33 -7.27 -3.80 3.28
N HIS A 34 -7.35 -3.74 1.95
CA HIS A 34 -8.60 -3.87 1.20
C HIS A 34 -9.46 -5.06 1.63
N GLU A 35 -8.89 -6.27 1.73
CA GLU A 35 -9.68 -7.44 2.14
C GLU A 35 -10.25 -7.28 3.54
N GLN A 36 -9.49 -6.73 4.49
CA GLN A 36 -9.97 -6.57 5.85
C GLN A 36 -11.22 -5.67 5.89
N VAL A 37 -11.20 -4.57 5.15
CA VAL A 37 -12.33 -3.63 5.03
C VAL A 37 -13.49 -4.28 4.27
N TRP A 38 -13.20 -4.99 3.19
CA TRP A 38 -14.20 -5.74 2.43
C TRP A 38 -14.90 -6.80 3.30
N ALA A 39 -14.14 -7.55 4.09
CA ALA A 39 -14.63 -8.62 4.95
C ALA A 39 -15.47 -8.06 6.11
N GLN A 40 -15.04 -6.95 6.71
CA GLN A 40 -15.83 -6.28 7.74
C GLN A 40 -17.19 -5.84 7.17
N LYS A 41 -17.21 -5.23 5.97
CA LYS A 41 -18.46 -4.85 5.30
C LYS A 41 -19.34 -6.05 4.97
N ALA A 42 -18.75 -7.15 4.48
CA ALA A 42 -19.49 -8.35 4.14
C ALA A 42 -20.14 -8.99 5.37
N ALA A 43 -19.46 -8.97 6.53
CA ALA A 43 -19.94 -9.57 7.78
C ALA A 43 -21.11 -8.81 8.44
N VAL A 44 -21.39 -7.58 8.00
CA VAL A 44 -22.44 -6.74 8.58
C VAL A 44 -23.81 -7.19 8.09
N GLN A 45 -24.75 -7.34 9.02
CA GLN A 45 -26.15 -7.62 8.69
C GLN A 45 -26.77 -6.44 7.93
N PRO A 46 -27.60 -6.69 6.90
CA PRO A 46 -28.30 -5.62 6.19
C PRO A 46 -29.00 -4.65 7.14
N GLY A 47 -28.74 -3.35 6.98
CA GLY A 47 -29.33 -2.30 7.81
C GLY A 47 -28.65 -2.04 9.15
N LYS A 48 -27.56 -2.73 9.49
CA LYS A 48 -26.75 -2.44 10.70
C LYS A 48 -25.49 -1.65 10.36
N ALA A 49 -25.09 -0.78 11.28
CA ALA A 49 -23.80 -0.09 11.21
C ALA A 49 -22.68 -0.98 11.77
N VAL A 50 -21.46 -0.78 11.28
CA VAL A 50 -20.25 -1.38 11.86
C VAL A 50 -19.93 -0.69 13.17
N THR A 51 -19.83 -1.45 14.26
CA THR A 51 -19.21 -0.97 15.50
C THR A 51 -17.68 -0.97 15.31
N ASP A 52 -17.04 0.19 15.47
CA ASP A 52 -15.59 0.40 15.28
C ASP A 52 -15.11 0.06 13.84
N PRO A 53 -15.45 0.89 12.84
CA PRO A 53 -15.06 0.64 11.45
C PRO A 53 -13.54 0.69 11.29
N ILE A 54 -13.00 -0.35 10.68
CA ILE A 54 -11.56 -0.42 10.39
C ILE A 54 -11.27 0.55 9.24
N PRO A 55 -10.33 1.49 9.40
CA PRO A 55 -9.98 2.41 8.33
C PRO A 55 -9.36 1.65 7.15
N HIS A 56 -9.74 2.02 5.92
CA HIS A 56 -9.04 1.56 4.73
C HIS A 56 -7.78 2.39 4.58
N THR A 57 -6.61 1.77 4.72
CA THR A 57 -5.31 2.43 4.61
C THR A 57 -4.48 1.84 3.48
N HIS A 58 -3.66 2.71 2.90
CA HIS A 58 -2.72 2.37 1.84
C HIS A 58 -1.39 3.06 2.16
N HIS A 59 -0.33 2.27 2.27
CA HIS A 59 0.98 2.73 2.72
C HIS A 59 2.07 2.40 1.70
N LEU A 60 2.93 3.36 1.41
CA LEU A 60 4.20 3.16 0.72
C LEU A 60 5.33 3.27 1.75
N PHE A 61 6.18 2.25 1.84
CA PHE A 61 7.43 2.29 2.61
C PHE A 61 8.60 2.11 1.64
N VAL A 62 9.20 3.23 1.24
CA VAL A 62 10.20 3.29 0.17
C VAL A 62 11.59 3.52 0.75
N PRO A 63 12.56 2.61 0.57
CA PRO A 63 13.95 2.91 0.93
C PRO A 63 14.46 4.10 0.09
N VAL A 64 15.13 5.05 0.73
CA VAL A 64 15.68 6.25 0.08
C VAL A 64 17.11 6.49 0.53
N ALA A 65 17.93 7.02 -0.37
CA ALA A 65 19.30 7.41 -0.03
C ALA A 65 19.30 8.78 0.66
N MET A 66 19.66 8.79 1.95
CA MET A 66 19.85 10.00 2.74
C MET A 66 21.00 9.78 3.74
N PRO A 67 22.26 9.70 3.25
CA PRO A 67 23.41 9.32 4.06
C PRO A 67 23.63 10.20 5.29
N GLN A 68 23.23 11.47 5.22
CA GLN A 68 23.28 12.42 6.33
C GLN A 68 22.32 12.08 7.49
N LEU A 69 21.28 11.28 7.26
CA LEU A 69 20.33 10.84 8.28
C LEU A 69 20.66 9.43 8.78
N GLY A 70 21.10 8.54 7.88
CA GLY A 70 21.52 7.17 8.19
C GLY A 70 21.60 6.27 6.95
N SER A 71 22.00 5.01 7.15
CA SER A 71 22.14 4.01 6.09
C SER A 71 20.84 3.27 5.74
N GLN A 72 19.86 3.26 6.64
CA GLN A 72 18.56 2.61 6.48
C GLN A 72 17.45 3.63 6.68
N VAL A 73 17.14 4.39 5.62
CA VAL A 73 16.15 5.46 5.64
C VAL A 73 15.02 5.12 4.69
N PHE A 74 13.79 5.36 5.14
CA PHE A 74 12.58 5.13 4.38
C PHE A 74 11.78 6.42 4.25
N TYR A 75 11.34 6.73 3.03
CA TYR A 75 10.21 7.63 2.82
C TYR A 75 8.91 6.85 2.97
N VAL A 76 7.99 7.42 3.74
CA VAL A 76 6.70 6.81 4.03
C VAL A 76 5.60 7.74 3.55
N GLN A 77 4.66 7.21 2.76
CA GLN A 77 3.45 7.91 2.34
C GLN A 77 2.23 7.07 2.72
N GLN A 78 1.29 7.67 3.45
CA GLN A 78 0.09 6.98 3.90
C GLN A 78 -1.17 7.72 3.44
N ALA A 79 -2.10 6.98 2.87
CA ALA A 79 -3.35 7.48 2.33
C ALA A 79 -4.55 6.65 2.79
N ALA A 80 -5.73 7.25 2.68
CA ALA A 80 -6.99 6.55 2.90
C ALA A 80 -7.44 5.87 1.61
N ALA A 81 -7.81 4.59 1.69
CA ALA A 81 -8.13 3.76 0.53
C ALA A 81 -7.10 3.93 -0.60
N ASP A 82 -7.52 3.98 -1.86
CA ASP A 82 -6.60 4.08 -3.00
C ASP A 82 -6.20 5.53 -3.36
N ARG A 83 -6.33 6.47 -2.41
CA ARG A 83 -6.07 7.91 -2.61
C ARG A 83 -4.62 8.29 -2.34
N LEU A 84 -3.67 7.56 -2.92
CA LEU A 84 -2.23 7.86 -2.79
C LEU A 84 -1.88 9.27 -3.32
N ASP A 85 -2.72 9.85 -4.17
CA ASP A 85 -2.63 11.23 -4.65
C ASP A 85 -2.95 12.28 -3.56
N GLN A 86 -3.56 11.87 -2.45
CA GLN A 86 -3.99 12.71 -1.34
C GLN A 86 -3.61 12.05 0.00
N PRO A 87 -2.29 11.92 0.26
CA PRO A 87 -1.82 11.30 1.50
C PRO A 87 -2.16 12.18 2.70
N TYR A 88 -2.53 11.54 3.81
CA TYR A 88 -2.79 12.22 5.09
C TYR A 88 -1.56 12.28 5.99
N ARG A 89 -0.52 11.48 5.70
CA ARG A 89 0.74 11.46 6.44
C ARG A 89 1.91 11.11 5.54
N GLN A 90 2.99 11.87 5.66
CA GLN A 90 4.28 11.58 5.05
C GLN A 90 5.42 11.70 6.07
N ARG A 91 6.34 10.74 6.12
CA ARG A 91 7.41 10.71 7.12
C ARG A 91 8.71 10.23 6.50
N LEU A 92 9.82 10.51 7.20
CA LEU A 92 11.04 9.73 7.05
C LEU A 92 11.19 8.82 8.26
N TYR A 93 11.49 7.55 8.04
CA TYR A 93 11.85 6.60 9.09
C TYR A 93 13.33 6.28 8.99
N ARG A 94 14.02 6.23 10.12
CA ARG A 94 15.39 5.71 10.22
C ARG A 94 15.38 4.43 11.04
N PHE A 95 16.05 3.40 10.54
CA PHE A 95 16.25 2.15 11.25
C PHE A 95 17.70 2.04 11.74
N SER A 96 17.89 1.63 12.98
CA SER A 96 19.21 1.41 13.57
C SER A 96 19.16 0.23 14.55
N GLU A 97 20.18 -0.62 14.54
CA GLU A 97 20.38 -1.63 15.58
C GLU A 97 20.66 -0.94 16.93
N THR A 98 20.03 -1.39 18.02
CA THR A 98 20.26 -0.84 19.38
C THR A 98 21.06 -1.75 20.30
N GLY A 99 21.59 -2.85 19.77
CA GLY A 99 22.14 -3.96 20.57
C GLY A 99 21.02 -4.89 21.05
N GLU A 100 21.37 -6.10 21.50
CA GLU A 100 20.41 -7.07 22.05
C GLU A 100 19.29 -7.56 21.09
N ASN A 101 19.60 -7.70 19.79
CA ASN A 101 18.62 -8.16 18.78
C ASN A 101 17.33 -7.31 18.79
N GLU A 102 17.52 -5.99 18.85
CA GLU A 102 16.46 -5.01 18.76
C GLU A 102 16.79 -3.97 17.69
N VAL A 103 15.81 -3.68 16.84
CA VAL A 103 15.89 -2.64 15.81
C VAL A 103 15.04 -1.47 16.24
N LYS A 104 15.65 -0.30 16.39
CA LYS A 104 14.94 0.95 16.66
C LYS A 104 14.54 1.63 15.35
N LEU A 105 13.27 2.02 15.27
CA LEU A 105 12.70 2.90 14.25
C LEU A 105 12.50 4.28 14.87
N GLU A 106 13.15 5.29 14.27
CA GLU A 106 12.95 6.70 14.60
C GLU A 106 12.12 7.38 13.51
N ILE A 107 11.14 8.19 13.92
CA ILE A 107 10.20 8.87 13.03
C ILE A 107 10.60 10.34 12.91
N PHE A 108 10.60 10.86 11.69
CA PHE A 108 10.88 12.25 11.37
C PHE A 108 9.75 12.86 10.53
N GLY A 109 9.32 14.05 10.92
CA GLY A 109 8.38 14.88 10.17
C GLY A 109 9.12 15.68 9.10
N LEU A 110 8.54 15.76 7.91
CA LEU A 110 9.10 16.51 6.78
C LEU A 110 8.72 17.99 6.88
N PRO A 111 9.61 18.92 6.51
CA PRO A 111 9.25 20.33 6.38
C PRO A 111 8.27 20.51 5.22
N GLU A 112 7.25 21.36 5.40
CA GLU A 112 6.22 21.62 4.37
C GLU A 112 5.67 20.31 3.77
N GLU A 113 5.22 19.40 4.64
CA GLU A 113 4.88 18.00 4.35
C GLU A 113 4.21 17.81 2.99
N ALA A 114 3.16 18.57 2.68
CA ALA A 114 2.41 18.48 1.41
C ALA A 114 3.26 18.54 0.12
N THR A 115 4.42 19.22 0.14
CA THR A 115 5.35 19.33 -1.01
C THR A 115 6.13 18.03 -1.28
N TRP A 116 6.06 17.06 -0.38
CA TRP A 116 6.77 15.79 -0.45
C TRP A 116 5.93 14.65 -1.02
N ARG A 117 4.70 14.92 -1.47
CA ARG A 117 3.89 13.91 -2.16
C ARG A 117 4.65 13.33 -3.34
N ASP A 118 4.65 12.00 -3.40
CA ASP A 118 5.33 11.21 -4.43
C ASP A 118 6.83 11.48 -4.56
N ALA A 119 7.49 11.95 -3.48
CA ALA A 119 8.91 12.29 -3.50
C ALA A 119 9.82 11.09 -3.80
N GLN A 120 9.35 9.84 -3.64
CA GLN A 120 10.05 8.65 -4.09
C GLN A 120 10.33 8.63 -5.60
N LEU A 121 9.54 9.36 -6.40
CA LEU A 121 9.75 9.53 -7.83
C LEU A 121 10.89 10.52 -8.15
N THR A 122 11.46 11.17 -7.14
CA THR A 122 12.50 12.19 -7.25
C THR A 122 13.55 12.00 -6.13
N PRO A 123 14.25 10.86 -6.11
CA PRO A 123 15.06 10.42 -4.96
C PRO A 123 16.20 11.40 -4.59
N GLU A 124 16.69 12.20 -5.52
CA GLU A 124 17.69 13.25 -5.30
C GLU A 124 17.20 14.41 -4.40
N ARG A 125 15.90 14.46 -4.08
CA ARG A 125 15.38 15.41 -3.08
C ARG A 125 15.85 15.03 -1.67
N PHE A 126 15.95 13.75 -1.37
CA PHE A 126 16.32 13.29 -0.02
C PHE A 126 17.81 13.55 0.27
N THR A 127 18.69 13.40 -0.72
CA THR A 127 20.13 13.65 -0.55
C THR A 127 20.47 15.12 -0.30
N ARG A 128 19.60 16.06 -0.70
CA ARG A 128 19.76 17.50 -0.51
C ARG A 128 19.06 18.06 0.73
N LEU A 129 18.25 17.25 1.41
CA LEU A 129 17.52 17.68 2.59
C LEU A 129 18.46 17.75 3.80
N ASP A 130 18.51 18.90 4.47
CA ASP A 130 19.25 19.06 5.71
C ASP A 130 18.50 18.36 6.87
N PRO A 131 19.11 17.41 7.60
CA PRO A 131 18.48 16.75 8.74
C PRO A 131 18.02 17.74 9.83
N ALA A 132 18.63 18.92 9.94
CA ALA A 132 18.22 19.95 10.89
C ALA A 132 16.82 20.52 10.60
N GLN A 133 16.31 20.37 9.38
CA GLN A 133 14.95 20.78 8.99
C GLN A 133 13.89 19.74 9.36
N LEU A 134 14.29 18.54 9.76
CA LEU A 134 13.38 17.47 10.13
C LEU A 134 12.83 17.66 11.53
N LYS A 135 11.52 17.47 11.70
CA LYS A 135 10.90 17.44 13.02
C LYS A 135 11.14 16.08 13.66
N THR A 136 11.74 16.06 14.85
CA THR A 136 11.90 14.83 15.65
C THR A 136 10.69 14.60 16.56
N PHE A 137 10.49 13.35 16.96
CA PHE A 137 9.46 12.94 17.92
C PHE A 137 10.08 12.07 19.03
N PRO A 138 10.85 12.66 19.96
CA PRO A 138 11.45 11.90 21.06
C PRO A 138 10.40 11.14 21.87
N GLY A 139 10.66 9.87 22.18
CA GLY A 139 9.73 8.99 22.89
C GLY A 139 8.74 8.25 21.98
N CYS A 140 8.69 8.59 20.69
CA CYS A 140 7.88 7.92 19.68
C CYS A 140 8.66 6.88 18.87
N GLU A 141 9.80 6.43 19.38
CA GLU A 141 10.57 5.36 18.75
C GLU A 141 9.81 4.04 18.85
N VAL A 142 9.83 3.26 17.77
CA VAL A 142 9.29 1.89 17.77
C VAL A 142 10.46 0.92 17.89
N LEU A 143 10.39 0.04 18.88
CA LEU A 143 11.38 -0.99 19.13
C LEU A 143 10.88 -2.32 18.57
N TRP A 144 11.63 -2.89 17.64
CA TRP A 144 11.29 -4.12 16.93
C TRP A 144 12.18 -5.27 17.36
N ARG A 145 11.58 -6.45 17.55
CA ARG A 145 12.30 -7.70 17.81
C ARG A 145 11.83 -8.80 16.89
N TYR A 146 12.77 -9.58 16.37
CA TYR A 146 12.44 -10.76 15.57
C TYR A 146 11.97 -11.92 16.45
N ARG A 147 10.90 -12.61 16.03
CA ARG A 147 10.33 -13.81 16.64
C ARG A 147 10.49 -14.97 15.66
N ALA A 148 11.55 -15.76 15.87
CA ALA A 148 11.93 -16.82 14.93
C ALA A 148 10.86 -17.91 14.76
N GLU A 149 10.18 -18.30 15.85
CA GLU A 149 9.13 -19.33 15.84
C GLU A 149 7.93 -18.94 14.98
N GLU A 150 7.66 -17.65 14.87
CA GLU A 150 6.49 -17.10 14.17
C GLU A 150 6.85 -16.49 12.82
N ALA A 151 8.14 -16.48 12.45
CA ALA A 151 8.69 -15.76 11.31
C ALA A 151 8.12 -14.33 11.20
N SER A 152 8.12 -13.60 12.32
CA SER A 152 7.58 -12.23 12.40
C SER A 152 8.53 -11.30 13.15
N PHE A 153 8.37 -10.00 12.91
CA PHE A 153 8.84 -8.96 13.81
C PHE A 153 7.68 -8.43 14.62
N GLU A 154 7.92 -8.22 15.91
CA GLU A 154 6.99 -7.53 16.82
C GLU A 154 7.58 -6.17 17.18
N GLY A 155 6.81 -5.12 16.92
CA GLY A 155 7.19 -3.72 17.14
C GLY A 155 6.29 -3.06 18.17
N GLY A 156 6.85 -2.19 18.99
CA GLY A 156 6.04 -1.37 19.89
C GLY A 156 6.76 -0.12 20.36
N MET A 157 5.98 0.90 20.70
CA MET A 157 6.49 2.06 21.43
C MET A 157 6.67 1.71 22.91
N LYS A 158 7.56 2.44 23.60
CA LYS A 158 7.58 2.41 25.06
C LYS A 158 6.22 2.92 25.58
N PRO A 159 5.58 2.24 26.55
CA PRO A 159 4.25 2.61 27.01
C PRO A 159 4.15 4.09 27.43
N ASP A 160 3.18 4.80 26.84
CA ASP A 160 2.87 6.21 27.10
C ASP A 160 4.04 7.20 26.90
N ALA A 161 5.14 6.78 26.25
CA ALA A 161 6.31 7.63 26.04
C ALA A 161 6.14 8.60 24.85
N CYS A 162 5.36 8.23 23.85
CA CYS A 162 5.13 9.08 22.68
C CYS A 162 4.08 10.15 23.00
N ILE A 163 4.55 11.34 23.33
CA ILE A 163 3.70 12.49 23.65
C ILE A 163 3.90 13.57 22.59
N ILE A 164 2.82 13.92 21.87
CA ILE A 164 2.86 14.96 20.86
C ILE A 164 1.85 16.08 21.14
N GLN A 165 2.25 17.31 20.85
CA GLN A 165 1.32 18.45 20.81
C GLN A 165 0.52 18.38 19.51
N SER A 166 -0.78 18.11 19.60
CA SER A 166 -1.67 18.06 18.44
C SER A 166 -2.04 19.48 18.00
N ALA A 167 -1.54 19.90 16.84
CA ALA A 167 -1.94 21.20 16.25
C ALA A 167 -3.45 21.28 15.99
N ARG A 168 -4.07 20.16 15.58
CA ARG A 168 -5.51 20.08 15.28
C ARG A 168 -6.39 20.23 16.53
N LEU A 169 -5.95 19.67 17.66
CA LEU A 169 -6.75 19.63 18.89
C LEU A 169 -6.31 20.67 19.93
N GLY A 170 -5.18 21.35 19.72
CA GLY A 170 -4.62 22.30 20.67
C GLY A 170 -4.15 21.68 22.00
N LYS A 171 -4.10 20.35 22.12
CA LYS A 171 -3.74 19.62 23.35
C LYS A 171 -2.70 18.54 23.11
N LYS A 172 -2.05 18.09 24.19
CA LYS A 172 -1.18 16.93 24.15
C LYS A 172 -1.99 15.65 23.98
N ILE A 173 -1.41 14.73 23.23
CA ILE A 173 -1.95 13.39 23.07
C ILE A 173 -0.82 12.38 23.28
N ILE A 174 -1.19 11.25 23.85
CA ILE A 174 -0.32 10.12 24.16
C ILE A 174 -0.66 9.03 23.16
N ILE A 175 0.33 8.58 22.40
CA ILE A 175 0.18 7.58 21.35
C ILE A 175 0.89 6.30 21.78
N ASN A 176 0.23 5.17 21.59
CA ASN A 176 0.83 3.85 21.73
C ASN A 176 0.58 3.08 20.44
N ASP A 177 1.65 2.55 19.85
CA ASP A 177 1.55 1.71 18.67
C ASP A 177 2.07 0.32 19.00
N ARG A 178 1.35 -0.70 18.53
CA ARG A 178 1.80 -2.09 18.47
C ARG A 178 1.72 -2.57 17.04
N LEU A 179 2.81 -3.15 16.56
CA LEU A 179 2.95 -3.56 15.18
C LEU A 179 3.44 -4.99 15.10
N ARG A 180 3.04 -5.67 14.03
CA ARG A 180 3.61 -6.95 13.63
C ARG A 180 3.92 -6.91 12.15
N LEU A 181 5.04 -7.48 11.76
CA LEU A 181 5.46 -7.56 10.36
C LEU A 181 5.87 -8.99 10.05
N THR A 182 5.29 -9.57 9.00
CA THR A 182 5.82 -10.76 8.32
C THR A 182 6.29 -10.34 6.93
N GLU A 183 6.84 -11.28 6.16
CA GLU A 183 7.24 -11.02 4.79
C GLU A 183 6.09 -10.47 3.91
N ASN A 184 4.82 -10.82 4.22
CA ASN A 184 3.68 -10.55 3.35
C ASN A 184 2.51 -9.82 4.03
N ALA A 185 2.56 -9.57 5.34
CA ALA A 185 1.53 -8.84 6.06
C ALA A 185 2.09 -7.88 7.13
N LEU A 186 1.42 -6.75 7.29
CA LEU A 186 1.75 -5.69 8.24
C LEU A 186 0.50 -5.38 9.08
N TRP A 187 0.64 -5.57 10.39
CA TRP A 187 -0.38 -5.23 11.36
C TRP A 187 0.00 -3.95 12.06
N ILE A 188 -0.93 -3.00 12.14
CA ILE A 188 -0.74 -1.70 12.79
C ILE A 188 -1.90 -1.49 13.75
N ASN A 189 -1.59 -1.34 15.03
CA ASN A 189 -2.56 -1.04 16.08
C ASN A 189 -2.14 0.23 16.80
N ASP A 190 -2.57 1.36 16.25
CA ASP A 190 -2.36 2.67 16.83
C ASP A 190 -3.51 2.97 17.79
N GLN A 191 -3.19 3.49 18.97
CA GLN A 191 -4.16 4.00 19.93
C GLN A 191 -3.66 5.32 20.51
N ALA A 192 -4.50 6.36 20.40
CA ALA A 192 -4.19 7.66 20.98
C ALA A 192 -5.24 8.06 22.01
N LYS A 193 -4.76 8.57 23.14
CA LYS A 193 -5.56 9.17 24.20
C LYS A 193 -5.11 10.60 24.49
N ASP A 194 -5.97 11.42 25.05
CA ASP A 194 -5.57 12.71 25.60
C ASP A 194 -5.08 12.57 27.05
N GLU A 195 -4.70 13.69 27.67
CA GLU A 195 -4.22 13.72 29.06
C GLU A 195 -5.28 13.28 30.09
N ALA A 196 -6.56 13.31 29.73
CA ALA A 196 -7.67 12.81 30.57
C ALA A 196 -7.96 11.32 30.31
N GLY A 197 -7.17 10.66 29.45
CA GLY A 197 -7.38 9.26 29.08
C GLY A 197 -8.51 9.03 28.08
N GLN A 198 -9.08 10.09 27.50
CA GLN A 198 -10.14 9.96 26.50
C GLN A 198 -9.56 9.57 25.15
N HIS A 199 -10.21 8.63 24.45
CA HIS A 199 -9.83 8.22 23.10
C HIS A 199 -9.83 9.40 22.13
N VAL A 200 -8.77 9.51 21.33
CA VAL A 200 -8.58 10.55 20.31
C VAL A 200 -8.65 9.96 18.90
N PHE A 201 -7.86 8.93 18.62
CA PHE A 201 -7.86 8.21 17.34
C PHE A 201 -7.31 6.80 17.51
N GLY A 202 -7.40 6.01 16.43
CA GLY A 202 -6.92 4.64 16.41
C GLY A 202 -7.95 3.65 16.90
N SER A 203 -7.53 2.40 17.11
CA SER A 203 -8.44 1.29 17.41
C SER A 203 -9.10 1.46 18.79
N ARG A 204 -10.42 1.35 18.86
CA ARG A 204 -11.15 1.35 20.15
C ARG A 204 -11.27 -0.05 20.74
N SER A 205 -11.32 -1.06 19.87
CA SER A 205 -11.53 -2.47 20.19
C SER A 205 -10.24 -3.29 20.25
N ASP A 206 -9.09 -2.64 20.19
CA ASP A 206 -7.78 -3.30 20.06
C ASP A 206 -7.62 -4.15 18.79
N THR A 207 -8.46 -3.89 17.78
CA THR A 207 -8.38 -4.52 16.46
C THR A 207 -7.32 -3.81 15.61
N PRO A 208 -6.23 -4.49 15.19
CA PRO A 208 -5.24 -3.90 14.29
C PRO A 208 -5.80 -3.73 12.87
N VAL A 209 -5.31 -2.73 12.16
CA VAL A 209 -5.30 -2.73 10.69
C VAL A 209 -4.39 -3.87 10.22
N LYS A 210 -4.85 -4.67 9.26
CA LYS A 210 -4.14 -5.84 8.71
C LYS A 210 -3.93 -5.62 7.21
N ALA A 211 -2.81 -5.00 6.86
CA ALA A 211 -2.45 -4.73 5.48
C ALA A 211 -1.66 -5.89 4.88
N ARG A 212 -1.87 -6.17 3.60
CA ARG A 212 -1.04 -7.09 2.82
C ARG A 212 -0.10 -6.35 1.90
N LYS A 213 1.02 -6.99 1.61
CA LYS A 213 1.95 -6.50 0.60
C LYS A 213 1.29 -6.56 -0.78
N VAL A 214 1.25 -5.43 -1.45
CA VAL A 214 0.62 -5.24 -2.75
C VAL A 214 1.45 -5.88 -3.86
N ARG A 215 0.80 -6.59 -4.78
CA ARG A 215 1.44 -7.18 -5.97
C ARG A 215 0.82 -6.62 -7.23
N TYR A 216 1.66 -6.19 -8.16
CA TYR A 216 1.23 -5.55 -9.39
C TYR A 216 1.12 -6.53 -10.56
N TYR A 217 0.13 -6.26 -11.41
CA TYR A 217 -0.15 -7.01 -12.63
C TYR A 217 -0.26 -6.03 -13.79
N THR A 218 0.42 -6.36 -14.89
CA THR A 218 0.33 -5.64 -16.16
C THR A 218 -0.38 -6.50 -17.20
N GLY A 219 -0.99 -5.90 -18.21
CA GLY A 219 -1.67 -6.72 -19.20
C GLY A 219 -2.38 -5.96 -20.30
N TRP A 220 -3.31 -6.65 -20.93
CA TRP A 220 -4.04 -6.17 -22.09
C TRP A 220 -5.55 -6.41 -21.95
N VAL A 221 -6.32 -5.57 -22.64
CA VAL A 221 -7.76 -5.71 -22.81
C VAL A 221 -8.11 -5.57 -24.28
N ALA A 222 -8.93 -6.48 -24.79
CA ALA A 222 -9.65 -6.32 -26.04
C ALA A 222 -11.14 -6.24 -25.73
N ILE A 223 -11.78 -5.11 -26.05
CA ILE A 223 -13.20 -4.88 -25.79
C ILE A 223 -13.91 -4.47 -27.07
N ASN A 224 -15.06 -5.09 -27.34
CA ASN A 224 -15.92 -4.71 -28.44
C ASN A 224 -16.43 -3.28 -28.20
N ARG A 225 -16.29 -2.40 -29.21
CA ARG A 225 -16.64 -0.98 -29.08
C ARG A 225 -18.12 -0.74 -28.75
N GLY A 226 -19.02 -1.65 -29.15
CA GLY A 226 -20.44 -1.57 -28.82
C GLY A 226 -20.80 -2.17 -27.45
N GLY A 227 -19.84 -2.71 -26.70
CA GLY A 227 -20.06 -3.35 -25.40
C GLY A 227 -20.73 -4.73 -25.48
N LYS A 228 -21.39 -5.12 -24.39
CA LYS A 228 -21.91 -6.49 -24.18
C LYS A 228 -23.01 -6.94 -25.15
N ASP A 229 -23.79 -6.00 -25.67
CA ASP A 229 -24.94 -6.28 -26.54
C ASP A 229 -24.62 -6.00 -28.03
N ALA A 230 -23.36 -5.72 -28.35
CA ALA A 230 -22.93 -5.38 -29.71
C ALA A 230 -23.00 -6.58 -30.67
N PRO A 231 -23.29 -6.34 -31.96
CA PRO A 231 -23.06 -7.34 -33.00
C PRO A 231 -21.61 -7.83 -33.01
N ARG A 232 -21.40 -9.12 -33.31
CA ARG A 232 -20.07 -9.75 -33.35
C ARG A 232 -19.08 -9.05 -34.28
N GLU A 233 -19.58 -8.47 -35.37
CA GLU A 233 -18.78 -7.76 -36.39
C GLU A 233 -18.28 -6.38 -35.93
N THR A 234 -18.78 -5.89 -34.78
CA THR A 234 -18.36 -4.58 -34.26
C THR A 234 -16.88 -4.60 -33.93
N PRO A 235 -16.09 -3.61 -34.37
CA PRO A 235 -14.65 -3.59 -34.13
C PRO A 235 -14.29 -3.63 -32.66
N PHE A 236 -13.18 -4.28 -32.35
CA PHE A 236 -12.58 -4.29 -31.02
C PHE A 236 -11.62 -3.12 -30.85
N SER A 237 -11.58 -2.58 -29.64
CA SER A 237 -10.52 -1.72 -29.14
C SER A 237 -9.53 -2.57 -28.36
N LEU A 238 -8.23 -2.46 -28.66
CA LEU A 238 -7.15 -3.19 -27.99
C LEU A 238 -6.24 -2.22 -27.24
N ARG A 239 -5.98 -2.52 -25.96
CA ARG A 239 -5.01 -1.81 -25.13
C ARG A 239 -4.08 -2.79 -24.42
N ARG A 240 -2.85 -2.35 -24.13
CA ARG A 240 -1.77 -3.17 -23.54
C ARG A 240 -1.10 -2.51 -22.32
N ASP A 241 -1.72 -1.47 -21.80
CA ASP A 241 -1.22 -0.61 -20.73
C ASP A 241 -2.04 -0.78 -19.44
N LEU A 242 -2.68 -1.93 -19.24
CA LEU A 242 -3.38 -2.22 -18.00
C LEU A 242 -2.37 -2.30 -16.86
N LEU A 243 -2.71 -1.69 -15.72
CA LEU A 243 -1.95 -1.79 -14.48
C LEU A 243 -2.91 -1.88 -13.29
N LEU A 244 -2.99 -3.07 -12.70
CA LEU A 244 -3.78 -3.35 -11.51
C LEU A 244 -2.90 -3.90 -10.40
N HIS A 245 -3.44 -3.95 -9.17
CA HIS A 245 -2.76 -4.57 -8.05
C HIS A 245 -3.67 -5.48 -7.25
N SER A 246 -3.10 -6.45 -6.54
CA SER A 246 -3.82 -7.52 -5.84
C SER A 246 -4.78 -7.05 -4.75
N GLU A 247 -4.63 -5.83 -4.23
CA GLU A 247 -5.41 -5.36 -3.08
C GLU A 247 -6.59 -4.45 -3.48
N GLY A 248 -7.37 -4.87 -4.48
CA GLY A 248 -8.67 -4.26 -4.79
C GLY A 248 -8.64 -3.07 -5.74
N LYS A 249 -7.57 -2.92 -6.53
CA LYS A 249 -7.47 -1.80 -7.49
C LYS A 249 -8.58 -1.87 -8.51
N ARG A 250 -9.32 -0.77 -8.67
CA ARG A 250 -10.23 -0.55 -9.79
C ARG A 250 -9.58 0.31 -10.86
N LEU A 251 -9.75 -0.11 -12.12
CA LEU A 251 -9.26 0.60 -13.29
C LEU A 251 -10.43 0.80 -14.25
N VAL A 252 -10.74 2.05 -14.56
CA VAL A 252 -11.70 2.37 -15.63
C VAL A 252 -11.17 1.84 -16.94
N LEU A 253 -11.95 0.96 -17.59
CA LEU A 253 -11.62 0.52 -18.93
C LEU A 253 -11.90 1.66 -19.90
N LYS A 254 -10.87 2.05 -20.65
CA LYS A 254 -10.99 3.01 -21.76
C LYS A 254 -10.73 2.30 -23.07
N LEU A 255 -11.32 2.80 -24.15
CA LEU A 255 -10.98 2.41 -25.50
C LEU A 255 -9.58 2.95 -25.88
N ASP A 256 -9.05 2.48 -27.00
CA ASP A 256 -7.77 2.89 -27.60
C ASP A 256 -7.73 4.39 -27.98
N ASP A 257 -8.88 4.99 -28.27
CA ASP A 257 -9.06 6.43 -28.45
C ASP A 257 -9.13 7.23 -27.14
N GLY A 258 -9.02 6.56 -25.98
CA GLY A 258 -9.01 7.17 -24.65
C GLY A 258 -10.38 7.41 -24.03
N SER A 259 -11.47 7.17 -24.77
CA SER A 259 -12.84 7.30 -24.26
C SER A 259 -13.17 6.25 -23.18
N ASP A 260 -13.93 6.67 -22.18
CA ASP A 260 -14.38 5.79 -21.10
C ASP A 260 -15.40 4.78 -21.59
N THR A 261 -15.28 3.53 -21.13
CA THR A 261 -16.34 2.53 -21.22
C THR A 261 -17.21 2.55 -19.94
N PRO A 262 -18.40 1.92 -19.93
CA PRO A 262 -19.20 1.76 -18.72
C PRO A 262 -18.66 0.68 -17.76
N TYR A 263 -17.44 0.18 -17.98
CA TYR A 263 -16.88 -0.94 -17.24
C TYR A 263 -15.60 -0.59 -16.48
N ASP A 264 -15.43 -1.16 -15.30
CA ASP A 264 -14.16 -1.19 -14.58
C ASP A 264 -13.59 -2.61 -14.58
N LEU A 265 -12.27 -2.73 -14.54
CA LEU A 265 -11.59 -3.94 -14.06
C LEU A 265 -11.23 -3.80 -12.59
N GLU A 266 -11.46 -4.85 -11.82
CA GLU A 266 -11.03 -4.96 -10.43
C GLU A 266 -10.14 -6.20 -10.27
N LEU A 267 -9.00 -6.03 -9.61
CA LEU A 267 -8.15 -7.13 -9.16
C LEU A 267 -8.09 -7.13 -7.63
N ALA A 268 -8.52 -8.21 -6.99
CA ALA A 268 -8.61 -8.29 -5.54
C ALA A 268 -8.28 -9.70 -5.01
N GLN A 269 -7.45 -9.78 -3.99
CA GLN A 269 -7.28 -10.97 -3.17
C GLN A 269 -8.31 -10.97 -2.06
N LEU A 270 -9.20 -11.96 -2.04
CA LEU A 270 -10.34 -12.01 -1.12
C LEU A 270 -10.56 -13.41 -0.56
N THR A 271 -10.95 -13.48 0.71
CA THR A 271 -11.43 -14.69 1.37
C THR A 271 -12.93 -14.58 1.55
N TYR A 272 -13.70 -15.36 0.81
CA TYR A 272 -15.16 -15.27 0.84
C TYR A 272 -15.73 -15.83 2.15
N GLN A 273 -16.94 -15.38 2.49
CA GLN A 273 -17.62 -15.87 3.68
C GLN A 273 -17.75 -17.39 3.65
N ARG A 274 -17.55 -18.02 4.81
CA ARG A 274 -17.59 -19.47 4.99
C ARG A 274 -16.48 -20.25 4.25
N THR A 275 -15.47 -19.56 3.71
CA THR A 275 -14.23 -20.17 3.24
C THR A 275 -13.06 -19.69 4.09
N THR A 276 -11.97 -20.44 4.08
CA THR A 276 -10.69 -20.08 4.72
C THR A 276 -9.57 -19.87 3.71
N VAL A 277 -9.80 -20.28 2.45
CA VAL A 277 -8.82 -20.20 1.37
C VAL A 277 -9.07 -18.90 0.60
N PRO A 278 -8.09 -17.97 0.55
CA PRO A 278 -8.18 -16.77 -0.25
C PRO A 278 -8.05 -17.09 -1.74
N ILE A 279 -8.66 -16.27 -2.59
CA ILE A 279 -8.55 -16.33 -4.05
C ILE A 279 -8.07 -15.00 -4.61
N LEU A 280 -7.36 -15.03 -5.74
CA LEU A 280 -7.11 -13.84 -6.56
C LEU A 280 -8.23 -13.71 -7.58
N LYS A 281 -9.09 -12.70 -7.41
CA LYS A 281 -10.26 -12.42 -8.25
C LYS A 281 -9.93 -11.31 -9.26
N LEU A 282 -10.16 -11.58 -10.54
CA LEU A 282 -10.23 -10.56 -11.59
C LEU A 282 -11.68 -10.42 -12.06
N ALA A 283 -12.25 -9.24 -11.89
CA ALA A 283 -13.65 -8.97 -12.18
C ALA A 283 -13.82 -7.85 -13.21
N LEU A 284 -14.82 -8.01 -14.07
CA LEU A 284 -15.40 -6.93 -14.87
C LEU A 284 -16.61 -6.38 -14.12
N ILE A 285 -16.58 -5.09 -13.80
CA ILE A 285 -17.59 -4.41 -13.00
C ILE A 285 -18.39 -3.47 -13.89
N ASP A 286 -19.71 -3.48 -13.76
CA ASP A 286 -20.58 -2.44 -14.33
C ASP A 286 -20.50 -1.18 -13.47
N ARG A 287 -20.08 -0.06 -14.07
CA ARG A 287 -19.84 1.19 -13.32
C ARG A 287 -21.11 1.80 -12.75
N ALA A 288 -22.25 1.62 -13.42
CA ALA A 288 -23.52 2.19 -12.99
C ALA A 288 -24.05 1.52 -11.71
N SER A 289 -23.99 0.19 -11.65
CA SER A 289 -24.49 -0.60 -10.53
C SER A 289 -23.43 -0.95 -9.49
N GLY A 290 -22.14 -0.88 -9.85
CA GLY A 290 -21.01 -1.33 -9.04
C GLY A 290 -20.92 -2.85 -8.88
N LYS A 291 -21.72 -3.63 -9.62
CA LYS A 291 -21.79 -5.09 -9.53
C LYS A 291 -20.84 -5.76 -10.52
N SER A 292 -20.29 -6.91 -10.14
CA SER A 292 -19.54 -7.76 -11.06
C SER A 292 -20.46 -8.32 -12.13
N LEU A 293 -20.15 -8.07 -13.41
CA LEU A 293 -20.80 -8.68 -14.56
C LEU A 293 -20.30 -10.11 -14.77
N ALA A 294 -18.99 -10.30 -14.63
CA ALA A 294 -18.32 -11.58 -14.67
C ALA A 294 -17.01 -11.48 -13.89
N TYR A 295 -16.48 -12.62 -13.45
CA TYR A 295 -15.15 -12.69 -12.86
C TYR A 295 -14.55 -14.07 -13.06
N THR A 296 -13.22 -14.11 -13.03
CA THR A 296 -12.44 -15.33 -12.91
C THR A 296 -11.71 -15.31 -11.56
N TRP A 297 -11.26 -16.47 -11.09
CA TRP A 297 -10.38 -16.55 -9.93
C TRP A 297 -9.29 -17.59 -10.11
N ALA A 298 -8.19 -17.38 -9.39
CA ALA A 298 -7.05 -18.28 -9.35
C ALA A 298 -6.47 -18.37 -7.92
N SER A 299 -5.50 -19.26 -7.73
CA SER A 299 -4.69 -19.28 -6.51
C SER A 299 -4.03 -17.93 -6.27
N THR A 300 -3.84 -17.53 -5.01
CA THR A 300 -3.34 -16.20 -4.68
C THR A 300 -1.94 -15.93 -5.22
N ASP A 301 -1.12 -16.95 -5.45
CA ASP A 301 0.23 -16.90 -5.98
C ASP A 301 0.31 -16.90 -7.52
N SER A 302 -0.84 -16.97 -8.22
CA SER A 302 -0.86 -17.07 -9.68
C SER A 302 -0.22 -15.87 -10.37
N ASP A 303 0.72 -16.14 -11.27
CA ASP A 303 1.39 -15.11 -12.07
C ASP A 303 0.56 -14.67 -13.28
N ARG A 304 -0.47 -15.43 -13.68
CA ARG A 304 -1.29 -15.11 -14.85
C ARG A 304 -2.76 -15.37 -14.54
N LEU A 305 -3.61 -14.48 -15.03
CA LEU A 305 -5.05 -14.63 -14.96
C LEU A 305 -5.72 -13.85 -16.09
N GLY A 306 -6.90 -14.29 -16.50
CA GLY A 306 -7.63 -13.66 -17.58
C GLY A 306 -9.00 -14.31 -17.80
N PHE A 307 -9.79 -13.67 -18.64
CA PHE A 307 -11.09 -14.18 -19.04
C PHE A 307 -11.39 -13.81 -20.49
N ASN A 308 -12.36 -14.50 -21.08
CA ASN A 308 -12.93 -14.20 -22.38
C ASN A 308 -14.45 -14.33 -22.31
N LEU A 309 -15.17 -13.24 -22.53
CA LEU A 309 -16.64 -13.18 -22.56
C LEU A 309 -17.20 -13.07 -23.98
N GLY A 310 -16.37 -13.30 -25.00
CA GLY A 310 -16.67 -13.05 -26.41
C GLY A 310 -16.53 -11.58 -26.78
N TRP A 311 -17.14 -10.67 -26.02
CA TRP A 311 -17.13 -9.21 -26.26
C TRP A 311 -16.09 -8.45 -25.43
N ALA A 312 -15.57 -9.05 -24.37
CA ALA A 312 -14.49 -8.51 -23.54
C ALA A 312 -13.49 -9.60 -23.19
N GLN A 313 -12.21 -9.32 -23.41
CA GLN A 313 -11.11 -10.24 -23.18
C GLN A 313 -10.02 -9.52 -22.41
N VAL A 314 -9.51 -10.14 -21.36
CA VAL A 314 -8.46 -9.57 -20.52
C VAL A 314 -7.43 -10.63 -20.22
N GLY A 315 -6.16 -10.26 -20.31
CA GLY A 315 -5.04 -11.05 -19.84
C GLY A 315 -4.12 -10.21 -18.96
N LEU A 316 -3.87 -10.68 -17.74
CA LEU A 316 -2.96 -10.07 -16.78
C LEU A 316 -1.78 -11.00 -16.51
N THR A 317 -0.62 -10.41 -16.26
CA THR A 317 0.59 -11.10 -15.83
C THR A 317 1.24 -10.32 -14.69
N ARG A 318 1.64 -11.02 -13.64
CA ARG A 318 2.32 -10.45 -12.48
C ARG A 318 3.64 -9.83 -12.92
N LYS A 319 3.94 -8.65 -12.40
CA LYS A 319 5.24 -8.03 -12.61
C LYS A 319 6.26 -8.69 -11.68
N THR A 320 7.40 -9.11 -12.24
CA THR A 320 8.51 -9.73 -11.51
C THR A 320 9.26 -8.73 -10.65
N GLU A 321 9.46 -7.51 -11.17
CA GLU A 321 9.99 -6.40 -10.41
C GLU A 321 8.88 -5.83 -9.53
N GLN A 322 9.10 -5.82 -8.21
CA GLN A 322 8.34 -4.91 -7.35
C GLN A 322 8.68 -3.51 -7.84
N PRO A 323 7.72 -2.83 -8.48
CA PRO A 323 7.98 -1.53 -9.08
C PRO A 323 8.49 -0.61 -7.99
N ALA A 324 9.34 0.34 -8.34
CA ALA A 324 9.57 1.49 -7.48
C ALA A 324 8.21 2.16 -7.19
N PHE A 325 7.61 1.78 -6.07
CA PHE A 325 6.59 2.48 -5.28
C PHE A 325 5.72 3.48 -6.05
N GLY A 326 4.83 2.93 -6.88
CA GLY A 326 3.91 3.67 -7.74
C GLY A 326 4.44 3.86 -9.16
N PHE A 327 3.91 3.10 -10.12
CA PHE A 327 4.09 3.46 -11.52
C PHE A 327 3.38 4.79 -11.81
N LEU A 328 4.10 5.74 -12.39
CA LEU A 328 3.47 6.67 -13.31
C LEU A 328 2.92 5.84 -14.50
N PRO A 329 1.72 6.13 -15.01
CA PRO A 329 1.31 5.55 -16.30
C PRO A 329 2.39 5.87 -17.34
N PRO A 330 2.61 4.99 -18.35
CA PRO A 330 3.51 5.32 -19.43
C PRO A 330 3.13 6.71 -19.95
N LYS A 331 4.11 7.61 -20.07
CA LYS A 331 3.91 8.85 -20.80
C LYS A 331 3.50 8.43 -22.22
N LEU A 332 2.23 8.71 -22.54
CA LEU A 332 1.68 8.55 -23.89
C LEU A 332 2.46 9.42 -24.86
#